data_AF-A0A0B1TP82-F1
#
_entry.id   AF-A0A0B1TP82-F1
#
_cell.length_a   1.000
_cell.length_b   1.000
_cell.length_c   1.000
_cell.angle_alpha   90.00
_cell.angle_beta   90.00
_cell.angle_gamma   90.00
#
_symmetry.space_group_name_H-M   'P 1'
#
loop_
_entity.id
_entity.type
_entity.pdbx_description
1 polymer ?
#
loop_
_entity_poly.entity_id
_entity_poly.type
_entity_poly.pdbx_seq_one_letter_code
_entity_poly.pdbx_strand_id
1 'polypeptide(L)'
;MSTAAFRFGHTLIRSKFPRMNDVFKNMTEPVELKDHFANPSPLYDQKQGHLESMLMGLVGAERCHAVLFVKSMAFDRHITDAVRNHLFAKPGGPLTGIDLPAVNIQRGRDHGVQPYNAYREMCGLKRARSFDDLRSTMDDTAVDSLKKVYDNVDDIDLFPGIMSETPLKGN
;
A
#
# COMPACT_ATOMS: atom_id res chain seq x y z
N MET A 1 1.21 -17.62 0.36
CA MET A 1 1.81 -16.54 1.18
C MET A 1 2.41 -15.41 0.33
N SER A 2 3.47 -15.64 -0.48
CA SER A 2 4.14 -14.57 -1.25
C SER A 2 3.26 -13.87 -2.30
N THR A 3 2.36 -14.60 -2.97
CA THR A 3 1.55 -14.07 -4.09
C THR A 3 0.48 -13.05 -3.66
N ALA A 4 0.09 -13.03 -2.38
CA ALA A 4 -1.03 -12.21 -1.90
C ALA A 4 -0.75 -11.60 -0.51
N ALA A 5 -0.60 -12.41 0.54
CA ALA A 5 -0.47 -11.92 1.91
C ALA A 5 0.71 -10.94 2.08
N PHE A 6 1.93 -11.29 1.65
CA PHE A 6 3.10 -10.41 1.77
C PHE A 6 3.08 -9.17 0.87
N ARG A 7 2.05 -9.00 0.03
CA ARG A 7 1.85 -7.78 -0.75
C ARG A 7 1.18 -6.66 0.04
N PHE A 8 0.89 -6.88 1.32
CA PHE A 8 0.50 -5.81 2.24
C PHE A 8 1.47 -4.63 2.22
N GLY A 9 2.77 -4.89 2.00
CA GLY A 9 3.78 -3.84 1.90
C GLY A 9 3.47 -2.78 0.83
N HIS A 10 2.64 -3.10 -0.17
CA HIS A 10 2.21 -2.14 -1.19
C HIS A 10 1.23 -1.08 -0.67
N THR A 11 0.50 -1.34 0.41
CA THR A 11 -0.35 -0.33 1.06
C THR A 11 0.49 0.63 1.89
N LEU A 12 1.64 0.17 2.40
CA LEU A 12 2.59 0.95 3.20
C LEU A 12 3.41 1.94 2.35
N ILE A 13 3.36 1.82 1.02
CA ILE A 13 4.13 2.67 0.10
C ILE A 13 3.58 4.10 0.13
N ARG A 14 4.47 5.04 0.45
CA ARG A 14 4.23 6.49 0.37
C ARG A 14 4.40 7.03 -1.05
N SER A 15 3.69 8.11 -1.35
CA SER A 15 3.79 8.80 -2.64
C SER A 15 5.02 9.72 -2.74
N LYS A 16 5.54 10.21 -1.60
CA LYS A 16 6.64 11.18 -1.55
C LYS A 16 7.69 10.76 -0.53
N PHE A 17 8.96 10.97 -0.86
CA PHE A 17 10.10 10.68 0.01
C PHE A 17 10.74 12.00 0.46
N PRO A 18 10.67 12.36 1.75
CA PRO A 18 11.21 13.61 2.25
C PRO A 18 12.74 13.65 2.22
N ARG A 19 13.30 14.86 2.10
CA ARG A 19 14.73 15.13 2.19
C ARG A 19 15.01 15.99 3.41
N MET A 20 15.77 15.45 4.35
CA MET A 20 16.07 16.13 5.62
C MET A 20 17.56 16.29 5.84
N ASN A 21 17.94 17.27 6.65
CA ASN A 21 19.31 17.43 7.13
C ASN A 21 19.57 16.59 8.39
N ASP A 22 20.79 16.69 8.93
CA ASP A 22 21.29 16.04 10.14
C ASP A 22 20.47 16.34 11.41
N VAL A 23 19.76 17.47 11.43
CA VAL A 23 18.83 17.86 12.53
C VAL A 23 17.36 17.56 12.21
N PHE A 24 17.07 16.71 11.22
CA PHE A 24 15.72 16.29 10.82
C PHE A 24 14.79 17.43 10.39
N LYS A 25 15.37 18.53 9.89
CA LYS A 25 14.61 19.62 9.27
C LYS A 25 14.55 19.40 7.76
N ASN A 26 13.43 19.80 7.16
CA ASN A 26 13.26 19.72 5.71
C ASN A 26 14.37 20.51 5.02
N MET A 27 15.10 19.86 4.13
CA MET A 27 16.23 20.46 3.45
C MET A 27 15.80 20.99 2.07
N THR A 28 15.07 20.16 1.33
CA THR A 28 14.63 20.45 -0.03
C THR A 28 13.31 19.77 -0.35
N GLU A 29 12.80 19.94 -1.58
CA GLU A 29 11.55 19.32 -2.00
C GLU A 29 11.65 17.78 -1.96
N PRO A 30 10.56 17.10 -1.55
CA PRO A 30 10.53 15.65 -1.49
C PRO A 30 10.53 15.03 -2.89
N VAL A 31 11.06 13.82 -2.98
CA VAL A 31 11.09 13.03 -4.22
C VAL A 31 9.72 12.38 -4.45
N GLU A 32 9.06 12.67 -5.57
CA GLU A 32 7.76 12.05 -5.91
C GLU A 32 7.97 10.66 -6.51
N LEU A 33 7.42 9.62 -5.88
CA LEU A 33 7.63 8.24 -6.31
C LEU A 33 7.16 7.99 -7.75
N LYS A 34 6.03 8.60 -8.14
CA LYS A 34 5.43 8.42 -9.47
C LYS A 34 6.38 8.79 -10.62
N ASP A 35 7.27 9.76 -10.40
CA ASP A 35 8.19 10.28 -11.42
C ASP A 35 9.55 9.57 -11.40
N HIS A 36 9.79 8.74 -10.38
CA HIS A 36 11.10 8.19 -10.07
C HIS A 36 11.16 6.66 -10.01
N PHE A 37 10.12 5.96 -10.48
CA PHE A 37 10.21 4.53 -10.70
C PHE A 37 11.33 4.19 -11.70
N ALA A 38 12.24 3.29 -11.30
CA ALA A 38 13.43 2.91 -12.07
C ALA A 38 14.37 4.08 -12.45
N ASN A 39 14.29 5.20 -11.73
CA ASN A 39 15.13 6.37 -11.96
C ASN A 39 15.95 6.68 -10.68
N PRO A 40 17.23 6.31 -10.64
CA PRO A 40 18.07 6.53 -9.47
C PRO A 40 18.67 7.95 -9.41
N SER A 41 18.41 8.82 -10.39
CA SER A 41 18.99 10.17 -10.44
C SER A 41 18.83 10.99 -9.15
N PRO A 42 17.69 10.95 -8.43
CA PRO A 42 17.57 11.67 -7.15
C PRO A 42 18.59 11.24 -6.09
N LEU A 43 19.09 10.01 -6.13
CA LEU A 43 20.08 9.53 -5.16
C LEU A 43 21.45 10.19 -5.34
N TYR A 44 21.76 10.63 -6.56
CA TYR A 44 23.05 11.20 -6.93
C TYR A 44 23.05 12.74 -6.99
N ASP A 45 21.91 13.38 -6.76
CA ASP A 45 21.81 14.84 -6.82
C ASP A 45 22.46 15.49 -5.60
N GLN A 46 23.70 15.95 -5.77
CA GLN A 46 24.46 16.58 -4.70
C GLN A 46 23.87 17.92 -4.23
N LYS A 47 23.18 18.65 -5.12
CA LYS A 47 22.57 19.93 -4.76
C LYS A 47 21.37 19.74 -3.81
N GLN A 48 20.76 18.57 -3.88
CA GLN A 48 19.59 18.19 -3.08
C GLN A 48 19.96 17.30 -1.88
N GLY A 49 21.25 17.17 -1.55
CA GLY A 49 21.72 16.36 -0.42
C GLY A 49 21.73 14.86 -0.66
N HIS A 50 21.77 14.43 -1.94
CA HIS A 50 22.06 13.06 -2.36
C HIS A 50 21.23 12.00 -1.60
N LEU A 51 21.75 10.78 -1.43
CA LEU A 51 21.14 9.69 -0.67
C LEU A 51 20.96 10.04 0.81
N GLU A 52 21.92 10.73 1.43
CA GLU A 52 21.92 11.02 2.86
C GLU A 52 20.67 11.78 3.29
N SER A 53 20.27 12.81 2.53
CA SER A 53 19.06 13.58 2.85
C SER A 53 17.79 12.72 2.82
N MET A 54 17.73 11.73 1.92
CA MET A 54 16.62 10.80 1.83
C MET A 54 16.65 9.80 2.98
N LEU A 55 17.83 9.31 3.38
CA LEU A 55 17.99 8.44 4.55
C LEU A 55 17.58 9.15 5.84
N MET A 56 18.01 10.41 6.02
CA MET A 56 17.60 11.25 7.13
C MET A 56 16.09 11.48 7.12
N GLY A 57 15.51 11.67 5.92
CA GLY A 57 14.07 11.69 5.72
C GLY A 57 13.41 10.41 6.21
N LEU A 58 13.87 9.24 5.78
CA LEU A 58 13.28 7.94 6.16
C LEU A 58 13.37 7.66 7.66
N VAL A 59 14.48 8.00 8.31
CA VAL A 59 14.69 7.76 9.75
C VAL A 59 13.98 8.81 10.61
N GLY A 60 13.75 10.02 10.09
CA GLY A 60 13.20 11.16 10.83
C GLY A 60 11.73 11.07 11.25
N ALA A 61 11.07 9.94 11.00
CA ALA A 61 9.61 9.76 11.15
C ALA A 61 9.08 10.08 12.54
N GLU A 62 9.88 9.84 13.57
CA GLU A 62 9.49 10.00 14.97
C GLU A 62 9.91 11.36 15.56
N ARG A 63 10.88 12.04 14.93
CA ARG A 63 11.45 13.29 15.46
C ARG A 63 10.85 14.55 14.85
N CYS A 64 10.23 14.44 13.68
CA CYS A 64 9.64 15.57 12.98
C CYS A 64 8.12 15.40 12.84
N HIS A 65 7.40 15.67 13.93
CA HIS A 65 5.92 15.70 13.93
C HIS A 65 5.32 16.70 12.92
N ALA A 66 6.13 17.66 12.45
CA ALA A 66 5.71 18.68 11.49
C ALA A 66 5.67 18.20 10.03
N VAL A 67 6.23 17.02 9.70
CA VAL A 67 6.25 16.51 8.33
C VAL A 67 5.42 15.24 8.23
N LEU A 68 4.16 15.39 7.79
CA LEU A 68 3.20 14.29 7.63
C LEU A 68 3.72 13.18 6.69
N PHE A 69 4.61 13.51 5.76
CA PHE A 69 5.14 12.61 4.73
C PHE A 69 6.23 11.64 5.20
N VAL A 70 6.59 11.66 6.49
CA VAL A 70 7.66 10.81 7.02
C VAL A 70 7.13 9.47 7.58
N LYS A 71 5.85 9.39 7.91
CA LYS A 71 5.23 8.13 8.36
C LYS A 71 4.93 7.20 7.19
N SER A 72 5.05 5.90 7.43
CA SER A 72 4.55 4.88 6.50
C SER A 72 3.05 5.07 6.31
N MET A 73 2.53 4.68 5.15
CA MET A 73 1.09 4.57 4.97
C MET A 73 0.54 3.42 5.81
N ALA A 74 -0.77 3.49 6.06
CA ALA A 74 -1.45 2.51 6.90
C ALA A 74 -1.52 1.15 6.20
N PHE A 75 -1.63 0.10 7.01
CA PHE A 75 -2.02 -1.20 6.52
C PHE A 75 -3.54 -1.22 6.35
N ASP A 76 -4.02 -0.73 5.20
CA ASP A 76 -5.44 -0.65 4.89
C ASP A 76 -5.69 -0.74 3.38
N ARG A 77 -6.97 -0.64 2.99
CA ARG A 77 -7.40 -0.66 1.59
C ARG A 77 -7.02 0.59 0.78
N HIS A 78 -6.37 1.59 1.38
CA HIS A 78 -6.02 2.84 0.69
C HIS A 78 -4.57 2.79 0.21
N ILE A 79 -4.43 2.61 -1.09
CA ILE A 79 -3.13 2.56 -1.75
C ILE A 79 -2.86 3.89 -2.44
N THR A 80 -1.64 4.39 -2.33
CA THR A 80 -1.26 5.70 -2.88
C THR A 80 -1.37 5.76 -4.40
N ASP A 81 -1.77 6.93 -4.90
CA ASP A 81 -1.99 7.19 -6.32
C ASP A 81 -0.75 6.86 -7.19
N ALA A 82 0.44 7.07 -6.62
CA ALA A 82 1.72 6.77 -7.27
C ALA A 82 1.83 5.31 -7.73
N VAL A 83 1.33 4.34 -6.97
CA VAL A 83 1.35 2.92 -7.34
C VAL A 83 0.00 2.41 -7.85
N ARG A 84 -1.10 3.13 -7.57
CA ARG A 84 -2.43 2.78 -8.06
C ARG A 84 -2.69 3.21 -9.50
N ASN A 85 -2.20 4.38 -9.91
CA ASN A 85 -2.48 4.94 -11.24
C ASN A 85 -1.21 5.21 -12.05
N HIS A 86 -0.04 5.24 -11.40
CA HIS A 86 1.20 5.71 -12.00
C HIS A 86 2.39 4.76 -11.84
N LEU A 87 2.16 3.48 -11.51
CA LEU A 87 3.27 2.53 -11.37
C LEU A 87 4.03 2.41 -12.70
N PHE A 88 5.33 2.72 -12.67
CA PHE A 88 6.21 2.77 -13.86
C PHE A 88 5.73 3.69 -14.98
N ALA A 89 4.87 4.67 -14.68
CA ALA A 89 4.50 5.69 -15.66
C ALA A 89 5.74 6.48 -16.09
N LYS A 90 5.84 6.80 -17.38
CA LYS A 90 6.90 7.69 -17.88
C LYS A 90 6.52 9.15 -17.62
N PRO A 91 7.37 9.96 -16.98
CA PRO A 91 7.12 11.38 -16.80
C PRO A 91 6.86 12.07 -18.15
N GLY A 92 5.72 12.78 -18.27
CA GLY A 92 5.33 13.48 -19.51
C GLY A 92 4.86 12.60 -20.67
N GLY A 93 4.72 11.27 -20.47
CA GLY A 93 4.15 10.36 -21.47
C GLY A 93 2.61 10.29 -21.41
N PRO A 94 1.97 9.59 -22.36
CA PRO A 94 0.54 9.26 -22.25
C PRO A 94 0.27 8.46 -20.97
N LEU A 95 -0.97 8.52 -20.45
CA LEU A 95 -1.44 7.82 -19.25
C LEU A 95 -1.21 6.30 -19.36
N THR A 96 -0.03 5.84 -18.98
CA THR A 96 0.49 4.47 -19.19
C THR A 96 0.93 3.80 -17.88
N GLY A 97 0.55 4.37 -16.74
CA GLY A 97 0.82 3.78 -15.44
C GLY A 97 0.05 2.48 -15.24
N ILE A 98 0.67 1.55 -14.54
CA ILE A 98 0.07 0.28 -14.15
C ILE A 98 -0.67 0.47 -12.81
N ASP A 99 -1.82 -0.19 -12.63
CA ASP A 99 -2.50 -0.28 -11.34
C ASP A 99 -1.98 -1.48 -10.55
N LEU A 100 -1.12 -1.22 -9.56
CA LEU A 100 -0.52 -2.26 -8.72
C LEU A 100 -1.55 -3.10 -7.94
N PRO A 101 -2.55 -2.51 -7.24
CA PRO A 101 -3.64 -3.28 -6.64
C PRO A 101 -4.36 -4.19 -7.64
N ALA A 102 -4.69 -3.69 -8.83
CA ALA A 102 -5.36 -4.49 -9.87
C ALA A 102 -4.47 -5.66 -10.34
N VAL A 103 -3.16 -5.41 -10.54
CA VAL A 103 -2.19 -6.46 -10.86
C VAL A 103 -2.06 -7.48 -9.73
N ASN A 104 -2.21 -7.07 -8.46
CA ASN A 104 -2.19 -8.01 -7.34
C ASN A 104 -3.39 -8.94 -7.36
N ILE A 105 -4.59 -8.43 -7.64
CA ILE A 105 -5.81 -9.22 -7.80
C ILE A 105 -5.67 -10.17 -8.99
N GLN A 106 -5.32 -9.65 -10.16
CA GLN A 106 -5.20 -10.45 -11.38
C GLN A 106 -4.19 -11.59 -11.22
N ARG A 107 -3.03 -11.30 -10.62
CA ARG A 107 -1.98 -12.31 -10.37
C ARG A 107 -2.36 -13.32 -9.29
N GLY A 108 -3.20 -12.92 -8.33
CA GLY A 108 -3.81 -13.85 -7.39
C GLY A 108 -4.67 -14.89 -8.12
N ARG A 109 -5.52 -14.42 -9.04
CA ARG A 109 -6.39 -15.29 -9.87
C ARG A 109 -5.59 -16.18 -10.82
N ASP A 110 -4.60 -15.62 -11.50
CA ASP A 110 -3.71 -16.35 -12.41
C ASP A 110 -2.98 -17.51 -11.72
N HIS A 111 -2.55 -17.29 -10.47
CA HIS A 111 -1.86 -18.31 -9.67
C HIS A 111 -2.81 -19.26 -8.92
N GLY A 112 -4.14 -19.16 -9.13
CA GLY A 112 -5.13 -20.00 -8.45
C GLY A 112 -5.13 -19.83 -6.92
N VAL A 113 -4.85 -18.62 -6.43
CA VAL A 113 -4.91 -18.32 -4.99
C VAL A 113 -6.34 -18.52 -4.51
N GLN A 114 -6.51 -19.28 -3.43
CA GLN A 114 -7.83 -19.55 -2.88
C GLN A 114 -8.50 -18.25 -2.38
N PRO A 115 -9.84 -18.20 -2.36
CA PRO A 115 -10.56 -17.04 -1.87
C PRO A 115 -10.26 -16.71 -0.41
N TYR A 116 -10.48 -15.46 -0.03
CA TYR A 116 -10.31 -14.96 1.33
C TYR A 116 -10.97 -15.86 2.38
N ASN A 117 -12.19 -16.33 2.13
CA ASN A 117 -12.94 -17.13 3.09
C ASN A 117 -12.32 -18.52 3.36
N ALA A 118 -11.62 -19.10 2.38
CA ALA A 118 -10.87 -20.34 2.57
C ALA A 118 -9.67 -20.11 3.51
N TYR A 119 -9.00 -18.97 3.39
CA TYR A 119 -7.90 -18.59 4.28
C TYR A 119 -8.39 -18.22 5.69
N ARG A 120 -9.57 -17.60 5.83
CA ARG A 120 -10.18 -17.38 7.16
C ARG A 120 -10.26 -18.68 7.96
N GLU A 121 -10.84 -19.72 7.34
CA GLU A 121 -10.98 -21.03 7.97
C GLU A 121 -9.62 -21.68 8.27
N MET A 122 -8.68 -21.62 7.34
CA MET A 122 -7.32 -22.12 7.54
C MET A 122 -6.58 -21.43 8.70
N CYS A 123 -6.84 -20.13 8.90
CA CYS A 123 -6.29 -19.34 10.01
C CYS A 123 -7.06 -19.48 11.33
N GLY A 124 -8.04 -20.39 11.40
CA GLY A 124 -8.84 -20.65 12.62
C GLY A 124 -9.99 -19.65 12.85
N LEU A 125 -10.28 -18.77 11.90
CA LEU A 125 -11.45 -17.89 11.94
C LEU A 125 -12.68 -18.62 11.41
N LYS A 126 -13.87 -18.15 11.82
CA LYS A 126 -15.11 -18.66 11.26
C LYS A 126 -15.23 -18.28 9.78
N ARG A 127 -15.56 -19.27 8.95
CA ARG A 127 -15.99 -19.06 7.56
C ARG A 127 -17.23 -18.16 7.55
N ALA A 128 -17.17 -17.07 6.80
CA ALA A 128 -18.30 -16.18 6.59
C ALA A 128 -19.35 -16.88 5.72
N ARG A 129 -20.63 -16.74 6.05
CA ARG A 129 -21.76 -17.22 5.23
C ARG A 129 -22.52 -16.07 4.59
N SER A 130 -22.37 -14.87 5.15
CA SER A 130 -22.89 -13.62 4.64
C SER A 130 -21.85 -12.52 4.82
N PHE A 131 -21.98 -11.44 4.07
CA PHE A 131 -21.09 -10.29 4.22
C PHE A 131 -21.18 -9.66 5.63
N ASP A 132 -22.30 -9.79 6.33
CA ASP A 132 -22.44 -9.27 7.68
C ASP A 132 -21.57 -10.03 8.70
N ASP A 133 -21.22 -11.30 8.44
CA ASP A 133 -20.28 -12.05 9.28
C ASP A 133 -18.87 -11.43 9.28
N LEU A 134 -18.54 -10.66 8.24
CA LEU A 134 -17.25 -9.98 8.10
C LEU A 134 -17.11 -8.76 9.01
N ARG A 135 -18.22 -8.20 9.52
CA ARG A 135 -18.22 -7.02 10.43
C ARG A 135 -17.54 -7.33 11.78
N SER A 136 -17.31 -8.60 12.08
CA SER A 136 -16.51 -9.02 13.24
C SER A 136 -15.01 -8.73 13.09
N THR A 137 -14.53 -8.57 11.85
CA THR A 137 -13.10 -8.43 11.52
C THR A 137 -12.81 -7.21 10.64
N MET A 138 -13.83 -6.55 10.11
CA MET A 138 -13.73 -5.43 9.17
C MET A 138 -14.66 -4.31 9.61
N ASP A 139 -14.32 -3.06 9.27
CA ASP A 139 -15.22 -1.93 9.48
C ASP A 139 -16.40 -1.94 8.49
N ASP A 140 -17.46 -1.21 8.83
CA ASP A 140 -18.69 -1.21 8.04
C ASP A 140 -18.48 -0.71 6.60
N THR A 141 -17.59 0.26 6.40
CA THR A 141 -17.32 0.82 5.07
C THR A 141 -16.57 -0.17 4.18
N ALA A 142 -15.70 -0.99 4.77
CA ALA A 142 -15.01 -2.06 4.05
C ALA A 142 -16.00 -3.15 3.62
N VAL A 143 -16.85 -3.61 4.53
CA VAL A 143 -17.89 -4.62 4.22
C VAL A 143 -18.83 -4.11 3.13
N ASP A 144 -19.31 -2.88 3.24
CA ASP A 144 -20.21 -2.30 2.24
C ASP A 144 -19.54 -2.08 0.89
N SER A 145 -18.21 -1.88 0.87
CA SER A 145 -17.44 -1.81 -0.38
C SER A 145 -17.31 -3.19 -1.04
N LEU A 146 -17.05 -4.24 -0.24
CA LEU A 146 -16.98 -5.62 -0.75
C LEU A 146 -18.33 -6.09 -1.31
N LYS A 147 -19.43 -5.77 -0.62
CA LYS A 147 -20.81 -6.05 -1.07
C LYS A 147 -21.15 -5.46 -2.43
N LYS A 148 -20.51 -4.35 -2.82
CA LYS A 148 -20.75 -3.70 -4.13
C LYS A 148 -19.99 -4.35 -5.28
N VAL A 149 -18.96 -5.14 -4.97
CA VAL A 149 -18.00 -5.67 -5.96
C VAL A 149 -18.13 -7.18 -6.12
N TYR A 150 -18.48 -7.91 -5.06
CA TYR A 150 -18.62 -9.36 -5.06
C TYR A 150 -20.06 -9.78 -4.81
N ASP A 151 -20.51 -10.83 -5.52
CA ASP A 151 -21.85 -11.39 -5.35
C ASP A 151 -21.93 -12.29 -4.10
N ASN A 152 -20.85 -13.02 -3.80
CA ASN A 152 -20.74 -13.88 -2.63
C ASN A 152 -19.47 -13.61 -1.80
N VAL A 153 -19.52 -13.89 -0.49
CA VAL A 153 -18.34 -13.85 0.39
C VAL A 153 -17.27 -14.86 0.01
N ASP A 154 -17.64 -15.93 -0.67
CA ASP A 154 -16.73 -16.94 -1.20
C ASP A 154 -15.99 -16.49 -2.47
N ASP A 155 -16.39 -15.39 -3.09
CA ASP A 155 -15.75 -14.84 -4.29
C ASP A 155 -14.67 -13.80 -3.98
N ILE A 156 -14.56 -13.38 -2.71
CA ILE A 156 -13.64 -12.32 -2.29
C ILE A 156 -12.20 -12.78 -2.54
N ASP A 157 -11.48 -12.07 -3.42
CA ASP A 157 -10.06 -12.31 -3.65
C ASP A 157 -9.27 -12.10 -2.35
N LEU A 158 -8.25 -12.93 -2.11
CA LEU A 158 -7.49 -12.90 -0.86
C LEU A 158 -6.87 -11.52 -0.56
N PHE A 159 -6.29 -10.86 -1.57
CA PHE A 159 -5.62 -9.57 -1.37
C PHE A 159 -6.58 -8.49 -0.84
N PRO A 160 -7.68 -8.12 -1.53
CA PRO A 160 -8.61 -7.13 -1.01
C PRO A 160 -9.30 -7.58 0.29
N GLY A 161 -9.55 -8.88 0.47
CA GLY A 161 -10.09 -9.40 1.73
C GLY A 161 -9.20 -9.08 2.93
N ILE A 162 -7.89 -9.40 2.84
CA ILE A 162 -6.95 -9.10 3.94
C ILE A 162 -6.79 -7.59 4.14
N MET A 163 -6.72 -6.78 3.07
CA MET A 163 -6.52 -5.31 3.22
C MET A 163 -7.75 -4.60 3.84
N SER A 164 -8.88 -5.29 3.89
CA SER A 164 -10.13 -4.81 4.49
C SER A 164 -10.28 -5.18 5.97
N GLU A 165 -9.38 -6.00 6.52
CA GLU A 165 -9.40 -6.35 7.95
C GLU A 165 -8.92 -5.20 8.83
N THR A 166 -9.52 -5.08 10.00
CA THR A 166 -9.08 -4.16 11.05
C THR A 166 -7.78 -4.70 11.68
N PRO A 167 -6.70 -3.92 11.72
CA PRO A 167 -5.45 -4.34 12.36
C PRO A 167 -5.64 -4.68 13.85
N LEU A 168 -4.95 -5.72 14.32
CA LEU A 168 -4.93 -6.05 15.74
C LEU A 168 -4.19 -4.97 16.53
N LYS A 169 -4.68 -4.68 17.75
CA LYS A 169 -4.06 -3.67 18.62
C LYS A 169 -2.60 -4.02 18.89
N GLY A 170 -1.70 -3.08 18.58
CA GLY A 170 -0.25 -3.23 18.75
C GLY A 170 0.51 -3.60 17.47
N ASN A 171 -0.19 -3.71 16.33
CA ASN A 171 0.38 -3.82 14.99
C ASN A 171 0.00 -2.61 14.13
#